data_AF-A0A2T2W7N7-F1
#
_entry.id   AF-A0A2T2W7N7-F1
#
_cell.length_a   1.000
_cell.length_b   1.000
_cell.length_c   1.000
_cell.angle_alpha   90.00
_cell.angle_beta   90.00
_cell.angle_gamma   90.00
#
_symmetry.space_group_name_H-M   'P 1'
#
loop_
_entity.id
_entity.type
_entity.pdbx_description
1 polymer ?
#
loop_
_entity_poly.entity_id
_entity_poly.type
_entity_poly.pdbx_seq_one_letter_code
_entity_poly.pdbx_strand_id
1 'polypeptide(L)' 'MKAYELPATVMANGHLTWPDFQLDPALKDAQVRVIVLVEEANDLSDDDWLKAATQNPAFDFLQDAEEDIYSVSDGKPFKP' A
#
# COMPACT_ATOMS: atom_id res chain seq x y z
N MET A 1 0.36 24.51 -4.45
CA MET A 1 1.61 23.72 -4.40
C MET A 1 1.72 22.95 -5.69
N LYS A 2 2.87 22.97 -6.38
CA LYS A 2 3.11 22.23 -7.63
C LYS A 2 4.04 21.07 -7.31
N ALA A 3 3.64 19.85 -7.64
CA ALA A 3 4.45 18.64 -7.47
C ALA A 3 4.91 18.14 -8.83
N TYR A 4 6.10 17.52 -8.88
CA TYR A 4 6.64 16.87 -10.06
C TYR A 4 6.78 15.38 -9.72
N GLU A 5 6.06 14.52 -10.43
CA GLU A 5 6.23 13.08 -10.34
C GLU A 5 7.21 12.65 -11.42
N LEU A 6 8.32 12.05 -11.01
CA LEU A 6 9.42 11.71 -11.89
C LEU A 6 9.78 10.25 -11.68
N PRO A 7 9.68 9.40 -12.72
CA PRO A 7 10.21 8.05 -12.62
C PRO A 7 11.72 8.15 -12.37
N ALA A 8 12.16 7.52 -11.29
CA ALA A 8 13.56 7.47 -10.88
C ALA A 8 13.95 6.01 -10.64
N THR A 9 15.15 5.63 -11.06
CA THR A 9 15.72 4.32 -10.72
C THR A 9 16.74 4.51 -9.60
N VAL A 10 16.66 3.68 -8.56
CA VAL A 10 17.70 3.59 -7.54
C VAL A 10 18.87 2.78 -8.12
N MET A 11 20.02 3.42 -8.26
CA MET A 11 21.25 2.77 -8.73
C MET A 11 21.82 1.84 -7.65
N ALA A 12 22.72 0.93 -8.03
CA ALA A 12 23.36 -0.01 -7.09
C ALA A 12 24.12 0.65 -5.92
N ASN A 13 24.51 1.91 -6.05
CA ASN A 13 25.16 2.71 -5.01
C ASN A 13 24.17 3.51 -4.14
N GLY A 14 22.86 3.31 -4.31
CA GLY A 14 21.81 4.02 -3.58
C GLY A 14 21.49 5.42 -4.10
N HIS A 15 22.11 5.88 -5.19
CA HIS A 15 21.80 7.18 -5.78
C HIS A 15 20.60 7.10 -6.75
N LEU A 16 19.81 8.18 -6.79
CA LEU A 16 18.78 8.40 -7.81
C LEU A 16 19.38 9.14 -9.01
N THR A 17 18.97 8.76 -10.22
CA THR A 17 19.38 9.45 -11.46
C THR A 17 18.17 9.96 -12.23
N TRP A 18 18.17 11.24 -12.59
CA TRP A 18 17.20 11.85 -13.52
C TRP A 18 17.96 12.46 -14.71
N PRO A 19 18.30 11.68 -15.74
CA PRO A 19 19.20 12.14 -16.80
C PRO A 19 18.68 13.35 -17.57
N ASP A 20 17.36 13.47 -17.75
CA ASP A 20 16.76 14.48 -18.62
C ASP A 20 15.79 15.43 -17.89
N PHE A 21 15.79 15.43 -16.55
CA PHE A 21 14.88 16.31 -15.78
C PHE A 21 15.54 17.63 -15.39
N GLN A 22 14.86 18.73 -15.72
CA GLN A 22 15.23 20.07 -15.30
C GLN A 22 14.01 20.75 -14.66
N LEU A 23 14.22 21.35 -13.48
CA LEU A 23 13.18 22.18 -12.85
C LEU A 23 12.92 23.43 -13.69
N ASP A 24 11.65 23.86 -13.69
CA ASP A 24 11.22 25.10 -14.33
C ASP A 24 12.13 26.28 -13.89
N PRO A 25 12.81 26.97 -14.83
CA PRO A 25 13.68 28.10 -14.50
C PRO A 25 13.00 29.22 -13.71
N ALA A 26 11.67 29.32 -13.76
CA ALA A 26 10.91 30.26 -12.95
C ALA A 26 11.00 29.99 -11.43
N LEU A 27 11.45 28.81 -11.02
CA LEU A 27 11.66 28.40 -9.62
C LEU A 27 13.03 28.82 -9.05
N LYS A 28 13.72 29.78 -9.69
CA LYS A 28 15.00 30.29 -9.21
C LYS A 28 14.92 30.71 -7.74
N ASP A 29 15.90 30.27 -6.94
CA ASP A 29 16.03 30.53 -5.50
C ASP A 29 14.85 30.04 -4.62
N ALA A 30 13.94 29.23 -5.17
CA ALA A 30 12.83 28.66 -4.41
C ALA A 30 13.28 27.54 -3.47
N GLN A 31 12.73 27.50 -2.25
CA GLN A 31 12.89 26.36 -1.36
C GLN A 31 11.96 25.22 -1.79
N VAL A 32 12.53 24.03 -2.00
CA VAL A 32 11.79 22.84 -2.41
C VAL A 32 11.99 21.70 -1.41
N ARG A 33 11.05 20.75 -1.41
CA ARG A 33 11.18 19.47 -0.69
C ARG A 33 11.12 18.35 -1.71
N VAL A 34 11.98 17.36 -1.54
CA VAL A 34 11.97 16.13 -2.35
C VAL A 34 11.27 15.04 -1.53
N ILE A 35 10.30 14.37 -2.13
CA ILE A 35 9.63 13.20 -1.55
C ILE A 35 10.03 12.01 -2.42
N VAL A 36 10.60 10.99 -1.79
CA VAL A 36 10.92 9.71 -2.44
C VAL A 36 9.90 8.70 -1.93
N LEU A 37 9.07 8.21 -2.84
CA LEU A 37 8.14 7.11 -2.56
C LEU A 37 8.82 5.82 -2.98
N VAL A 38 9.06 4.95 -2.01
CA VAL A 38 9.52 3.58 -2.27
C VAL A 38 8.34 2.69 -1.94
N GLU A 39 7.95 1.83 -2.88
CA GLU A 39 7.08 0.72 -2.53
C GLU A 39 7.88 -0.14 -1.54
N GLU A 40 7.53 -0.06 -0.27
CA GLU A 40 7.96 -1.08 0.66
C GLU A 40 7.42 -2.38 0.12
N ALA A 41 8.31 -3.37 -0.07
CA ALA A 41 7.90 -4.76 -0.07
C ALA A 41 7.40 -5.04 1.35
N ASN A 42 6.21 -4.54 1.65
CA ASN A 42 5.48 -4.94 2.82
C ASN A 42 4.95 -6.32 2.46
N ASP A 43 5.86 -7.30 2.46
CA ASP A 43 5.64 -8.71 2.23
C ASP A 43 4.95 -9.31 3.46
N LEU A 44 3.82 -8.73 3.87
CA LEU A 44 2.77 -9.54 4.46
C LEU A 44 1.87 -9.92 3.30
N SER A 45 2.08 -11.13 2.80
CA SER A 45 1.14 -11.73 1.88
C SER A 45 -0.26 -11.77 2.50
N ASP A 46 -1.30 -11.88 1.68
CA ASP A 46 -2.66 -12.11 2.19
C ASP A 46 -2.72 -13.32 3.15
N ASP A 47 -1.86 -14.32 2.92
CA ASP A 47 -1.72 -15.48 3.80
C ASP A 47 -1.13 -15.12 5.17
N ASP A 48 -0.13 -14.24 5.22
CA ASP A 48 0.46 -13.76 6.48
C ASP A 48 -0.55 -12.92 7.27
N TRP A 49 -1.33 -12.10 6.57
CA TRP A 49 -2.43 -11.34 7.16
C TRP A 49 -3.53 -12.26 7.70
N LEU A 50 -3.95 -13.26 6.92
CA LEU A 50 -4.97 -14.23 7.31
C LEU A 50 -4.51 -15.02 8.54
N LYS A 51 -3.25 -15.47 8.54
CA LYS A 51 -2.68 -16.20 9.68
C LYS A 51 -2.62 -15.33 10.94
N ALA A 52 -2.21 -14.06 10.81
CA ALA A 52 -2.17 -13.14 11.94
C ALA A 52 -3.58 -12.85 12.48
N ALA A 53 -4.57 -12.64 11.59
CA ALA A 53 -5.95 -12.37 11.99
C ALA A 53 -6.58 -13.59 12.69
N THR A 54 -6.38 -14.80 12.16
CA THR A 54 -6.97 -16.04 12.72
C THR A 54 -6.35 -16.48 14.03
N GLN A 55 -5.13 -16.04 14.35
CA GLN A 55 -4.41 -16.39 15.59
C GLN A 55 -4.44 -15.28 16.65
N ASN A 56 -5.05 -14.13 16.35
CA ASN A 56 -5.05 -12.99 17.26
C ASN A 56 -6.21 -13.10 18.27
N PRO A 57 -5.94 -13.18 19.59
CA PRO A 57 -6.96 -13.34 20.62
C PRO A 57 -7.99 -12.21 20.67
N ALA A 58 -7.68 -11.03 20.10
CA ALA A 58 -8.64 -9.94 19.97
C ALA A 58 -9.89 -10.33 19.15
N PHE A 59 -9.81 -11.40 18.35
CA PHE A 59 -10.88 -11.92 17.52
C PHE A 59 -11.50 -13.23 18.04
N ASP A 60 -11.15 -13.68 19.25
CA ASP A 60 -11.70 -14.95 19.79
C ASP A 60 -13.23 -14.94 19.90
N PHE A 61 -13.85 -13.77 20.06
CA PHE A 61 -15.31 -13.63 20.07
C PHE A 61 -15.98 -14.11 18.78
N LEU A 62 -15.28 -14.10 17.63
CA LEU A 62 -15.82 -14.62 16.37
C LEU A 62 -16.04 -16.14 16.40
N GLN A 63 -15.51 -16.84 17.41
CA GLN A 63 -15.74 -18.28 17.60
C GLN A 63 -17.04 -18.56 18.36
N ASP A 64 -17.69 -17.54 18.93
CA ASP A 64 -18.94 -17.71 19.66
C ASP A 64 -20.08 -18.06 18.69
N ALA A 65 -20.94 -18.99 19.09
CA ALA A 65 -22.05 -19.46 18.26
C ALA A 65 -23.05 -18.34 17.90
N GLU A 66 -23.07 -17.24 18.65
CA GLU A 66 -23.89 -16.06 18.36
C GLU A 66 -23.39 -15.28 17.14
N GLU A 67 -22.10 -15.41 16.77
CA GLU A 67 -21.49 -14.75 15.61
C GLU A 67 -21.64 -15.59 14.32
N ASP A 68 -22.05 -16.86 14.41
CA ASP A 68 -22.33 -17.74 13.25
C ASP A 68 -23.73 -17.49 12.67
N ILE A 69 -23.94 -16.26 12.20
CA ILE A 69 -25.25 -15.75 11.76
C ILE A 69 -25.56 -16.00 10.28
N TYR A 70 -24.64 -16.58 9.52
CA TYR A 70 -24.80 -16.84 8.09
C TYR A 70 -24.89 -18.33 7.80
N SER A 71 -25.95 -18.72 7.08
CA SER A 71 -26.16 -20.07 6.59
C SER A 71 -25.95 -20.16 5.08
N VAL A 72 -25.66 -21.37 4.60
CA VAL A 72 -25.51 -21.66 3.16
C VAL A 72 -26.78 -21.30 2.37
N SER A 73 -27.94 -21.31 3.02
CA SER A 73 -29.24 -20.96 2.45
C SER A 73 -29.50 -19.45 2.32
N ASP A 74 -28.70 -18.59 2.95
CA ASP A 74 -28.93 -17.13 2.94
C ASP A 74 -28.46 -16.47 1.64
N GLY A 75 -27.60 -17.17 0.89
CA GLY A 75 -27.12 -16.72 -0.40
C GLY A 75 -28.22 -16.70 -1.46
N LYS A 76 -28.19 -15.68 -2.32
CA LYS A 76 -28.96 -15.70 -3.58
C LYS A 76 -28.07 -16.24 -4.71
N PRO A 77 -28.63 -17.01 -5.67
CA PRO A 77 -27.86 -17.44 -6.83
C PRO A 77 -27.28 -16.22 -7.56
N PHE A 78 -25.96 -16.20 -7.75
CA PHE A 78 -25.31 -15.20 -8.57
C PHE A 78 -25.72 -15.39 -10.03
N LYS A 79 -26.34 -14.36 -10.62
CA LYS A 79 -26.66 -14.32 -12.05
C LYS A 79 -25.76 -13.25 -12.69
N PRO A 80 -24.79 -13.65 -13.54
CA PRO A 80 -23.88 -12.72 -14.21
C PRO A 80 -24.59 -11.85 -15.25
#